data_AF-L9XKI6-F1
#
_entry.id   AF-L9XKI6-F1
#
_cell.length_a   1.000
_cell.length_b   1.000
_cell.length_c   1.000
_cell.angle_alpha   90.00
_cell.angle_beta   90.00
_cell.angle_gamma   90.00
#
_symmetry.space_group_name_H-M   'P 1'
#
loop_
_entity.id
_entity.type
_entity.pdbx_description
1 polymer ?
#
loop_
_entity_poly.entity_id
_entity_poly.type
_entity_poly.pdbx_seq_one_letter_code
_entity_poly.pdbx_strand_id
1 'polypeptide(L)'
;MCIRDSLRVKNYVVDVGQGVGVLHSEDDGPPKERLVGSWMHGMLQELDSRGRKNPQAFSYDGVLSQGNGVLTIVEDAAQHADLLQKLLNVPDEQSVKLDKGIGMDVDSQLLIISNPDLEAQLNQHADRNGMDPLKALKRRLDKHQFGYLTNLSLETELIRRELTGETEVWEADSYDELEERIREPVTVAVKEQDGETRDREFAPHAIEAAALYAVVSRLDEENLPNGLDLVDKALIYDQGYLQEGDTRREKDEFDFDGEAHDGEHGIPVTYTRDTLAELLQTDRDRHHADLPVEDVVMPRDVLNAMAEGLADAPVFSTGERSEFENRIVPVKNYLFDRQEHDVIEAIMHDKRVDEETVAEYVEHVYAWETDEPLYNDRGERVEPDPLKMKLFEIEHLGRFSESEYEGNLPRESVRNFRREKVITSLNRHAWEHRDEDFSVQDVDLTAIPVIKSVLESHDWDDVQRTFEDFDPRQWDDPPSETETESVKEETIETMVSEFDYSEASAELTSRHVMGQVSYRWD
;
A
#
# COMPACT_ATOMS: atom_id res chain seq x y z
N MET A 1 43.57 -25.70 41.34
CA MET A 1 42.70 -26.06 40.20
C MET A 1 41.48 -25.16 40.30
N CYS A 2 41.57 -23.94 39.74
CA CYS A 2 40.46 -22.98 39.76
C CYS A 2 39.53 -23.27 38.59
N ILE A 3 38.25 -23.37 38.90
CA ILE A 3 37.14 -23.57 37.98
C ILE A 3 37.12 -22.37 37.03
N ARG A 4 37.23 -22.64 35.73
CA ARG A 4 36.90 -21.66 34.69
C ARG A 4 35.38 -21.61 34.62
N ASP A 5 34.78 -20.64 35.29
CA ASP A 5 33.38 -20.32 35.07
C ASP A 5 33.22 -19.83 33.62
N SER A 6 32.60 -20.64 32.77
CA SER A 6 32.24 -20.25 31.41
C SER A 6 31.09 -19.23 31.50
N LEU A 7 31.39 -17.97 31.24
CA LEU A 7 30.37 -16.93 31.07
C LEU A 7 29.59 -17.22 29.79
N ARG A 8 28.27 -17.40 29.90
CA ARG A 8 27.36 -17.50 28.76
C ARG A 8 26.62 -16.18 28.63
N VAL A 9 26.88 -15.46 27.54
CA VAL A 9 26.09 -14.28 27.17
C VAL A 9 24.68 -14.75 26.83
N LYS A 10 23.66 -14.22 27.52
CA LYS A 10 22.25 -14.53 27.26
C LYS A 10 21.60 -13.54 26.31
N ASN A 11 22.00 -12.28 26.40
CA ASN A 11 21.56 -11.22 25.53
C ASN A 11 22.72 -10.24 25.35
N TYR A 12 22.91 -9.75 24.14
CA TYR A 12 23.91 -8.76 23.79
C TYR A 12 23.19 -7.65 23.04
N VAL A 13 22.97 -6.54 23.75
CA VAL A 13 22.26 -5.37 23.23
C VAL A 13 23.32 -4.36 22.81
N VAL A 14 23.20 -3.83 21.60
CA VAL A 14 24.11 -2.85 21.02
C VAL A 14 23.31 -1.67 20.48
N ASP A 15 23.99 -0.53 20.39
CA ASP A 15 23.41 0.75 19.96
C ASP A 15 24.40 1.45 19.02
N VAL A 16 23.96 2.53 18.38
CA VAL A 16 24.81 3.39 17.55
C VAL A 16 25.95 3.97 18.40
N GLY A 17 27.19 3.84 17.91
CA GLY A 17 28.40 4.17 18.66
C GLY A 17 28.85 3.09 19.66
N GLN A 18 28.06 2.03 19.87
CA GLN A 18 28.29 0.96 20.84
C GLN A 18 28.17 -0.43 20.21
N GLY A 19 28.86 -0.65 19.11
CA GLY A 19 28.84 -1.88 18.33
C GLY A 19 28.18 -1.69 16.97
N VAL A 20 27.31 -0.68 16.80
CA VAL A 20 26.80 -0.27 15.49
C VAL A 20 27.45 1.06 15.11
N GLY A 21 28.18 1.09 13.99
CA GLY A 21 28.72 2.31 13.40
C GLY A 21 27.99 2.62 12.12
N VAL A 22 27.53 3.85 11.92
CA VAL A 22 26.90 4.30 10.68
C VAL A 22 27.72 5.44 10.10
N LEU A 23 28.13 5.30 8.85
CA LEU A 23 28.74 6.36 8.07
C LEU A 23 27.64 6.93 7.18
N HIS A 24 27.20 8.14 7.51
CA HIS A 24 26.12 8.83 6.81
C HIS A 24 26.64 9.53 5.56
N SER A 25 25.76 9.73 4.58
CA SER A 25 26.12 10.34 3.29
C SER A 25 26.77 11.72 3.41
N GLU A 26 26.38 12.49 4.43
CA GLU A 26 26.84 13.83 4.75
C GLU A 26 28.17 13.87 5.52
N ASP A 27 28.68 12.72 5.97
CA ASP A 27 29.93 12.64 6.74
C ASP A 27 31.13 12.98 5.85
N ASP A 28 31.71 14.15 6.12
CA ASP A 28 32.88 14.67 5.40
C ASP A 28 34.17 14.56 6.23
N GLY A 29 35.30 14.73 5.54
CA GLY A 29 36.62 14.75 6.14
C GLY A 29 37.55 13.67 5.59
N PRO A 30 38.81 13.66 6.04
CA PRO A 30 39.80 12.71 5.58
C PRO A 30 39.33 11.26 5.84
N PRO A 31 39.57 10.33 4.90
CA PRO A 31 39.22 8.92 5.04
C PRO A 31 39.59 8.28 6.37
N LYS A 32 40.74 8.69 6.91
CA LYS A 32 41.23 8.16 8.19
C LYS A 32 40.34 8.58 9.36
N GLU A 33 39.87 9.83 9.36
CA GLU A 33 39.04 10.37 10.44
C GLU A 33 37.66 9.72 10.41
N ARG A 34 37.04 9.62 9.23
CA ARG A 34 35.77 8.91 9.05
C ARG A 34 35.82 7.43 9.42
N LEU A 35 36.95 6.75 9.17
CA LEU A 35 37.07 5.32 9.47
C LEU A 35 37.31 5.00 10.93
N VAL A 36 38.28 5.68 11.56
CA VAL A 36 38.76 5.28 12.89
C VAL A 36 38.69 6.41 13.91
N GLY A 37 38.46 7.64 13.46
CA GLY A 37 38.45 8.83 14.29
C GLY A 37 39.70 9.70 14.13
N SER A 38 39.78 10.74 14.95
CA SER A 38 40.81 11.76 14.88
C SER A 38 41.77 11.72 16.07
N TRP A 39 42.89 12.41 15.89
CA TRP A 39 43.99 12.44 16.86
C TRP A 39 43.81 13.65 17.80
N MET A 40 43.56 13.41 19.10
CA MET A 40 43.28 14.45 20.09
C MET A 40 44.57 15.10 20.62
N HIS A 41 44.92 16.25 20.04
CA HIS A 41 46.17 16.96 20.34
C HIS A 41 46.29 17.43 21.80
N GLY A 42 45.18 17.77 22.46
CA GLY A 42 45.17 18.20 23.87
C GLY A 42 45.56 17.09 24.85
N MET A 43 45.12 15.85 24.61
CA MET A 43 45.40 14.70 25.48
C MET A 43 46.87 14.28 25.49
N LEU A 44 47.66 14.62 24.46
CA LEU A 44 49.12 14.37 24.48
C LEU A 44 49.85 15.08 25.59
N GLN A 45 49.43 16.31 25.89
CA GLN A 45 50.07 17.14 26.91
C GLN A 45 49.82 16.57 28.30
N GLU A 46 48.68 15.91 28.50
CA GLU A 46 48.32 15.26 29.76
C GLU A 46 48.92 13.85 29.91
N LEU A 47 49.10 13.12 28.81
CA LEU A 47 49.61 11.74 28.81
C LEU A 47 51.15 11.63 28.93
N ASP A 48 51.88 12.73 29.14
CA ASP A 48 53.36 12.82 29.22
C ASP A 48 54.08 12.01 28.11
N SER A 49 53.47 12.00 26.93
CA SER A 49 53.92 11.18 25.82
C SER A 49 55.14 11.86 25.19
N ARG A 50 56.35 11.33 25.46
CA ARG A 50 57.66 11.83 24.99
C ARG A 50 57.84 11.76 23.46
N GLY A 51 57.01 12.47 22.70
CA GLY A 51 57.03 12.50 21.24
C GLY A 51 56.57 11.22 20.55
N ARG A 52 56.05 10.22 21.29
CA ARG A 52 55.39 9.05 20.72
C ARG A 52 53.88 9.21 20.83
N LYS A 53 53.19 9.05 19.70
CA LYS A 53 51.74 9.01 19.65
C LYS A 53 51.24 7.81 20.48
N ASN A 54 50.27 8.05 21.37
CA ASN A 54 49.66 7.05 22.25
C ASN A 54 48.25 6.71 21.70
N PRO A 55 47.87 5.42 21.57
CA PRO A 55 46.52 5.01 21.18
C PRO A 55 45.41 5.66 22.02
N GLN A 56 45.66 5.93 23.30
CA GLN A 56 44.70 6.57 24.21
C GLN A 56 44.36 8.03 23.83
N ALA A 57 45.14 8.66 22.96
CA ALA A 57 44.90 10.02 22.49
C ALA A 57 44.09 10.05 21.18
N PHE A 58 43.35 8.99 20.87
CA PHE A 58 42.49 8.88 19.69
C PHE A 58 41.02 8.92 20.09
N SER A 59 40.17 9.58 19.30
CA SER A 59 38.75 9.77 19.63
C SER A 59 37.91 8.51 19.42
N TYR A 60 38.34 7.60 18.53
CA TYR A 60 37.61 6.36 18.22
C TYR A 60 36.14 6.59 17.84
N ASP A 61 35.85 7.76 17.29
CA ASP A 61 34.54 8.20 16.83
C ASP A 61 34.30 7.88 15.35
N GLY A 62 35.29 7.31 14.64
CA GLY A 62 35.10 6.85 13.27
C GLY A 62 34.25 5.58 13.18
N VAL A 63 33.66 5.35 12.00
CA VAL A 63 32.64 4.32 11.79
C VAL A 63 33.09 2.91 12.15
N LEU A 64 34.33 2.52 11.81
CA LEU A 64 34.86 1.20 12.17
C LEU A 64 35.13 1.07 13.66
N SER A 65 35.43 2.17 14.35
CA SER A 65 35.62 2.17 15.80
C SER A 65 34.29 2.04 16.53
N GLN A 66 33.26 2.73 16.04
CA GLN A 66 31.90 2.65 16.57
C GLN A 66 31.24 1.29 16.30
N GLY A 67 31.42 0.76 15.10
CA GLY A 67 30.86 -0.53 14.66
C GLY A 67 31.64 -1.76 15.09
N ASN A 68 32.77 -1.56 15.78
CA ASN A 68 33.64 -2.68 16.15
C ASN A 68 32.94 -3.62 17.13
N GLY A 69 32.97 -4.91 16.85
CA GLY A 69 32.32 -5.96 17.63
C GLY A 69 30.97 -6.40 17.07
N VAL A 70 30.32 -5.63 16.18
CA VAL A 70 29.05 -6.04 15.54
C VAL A 70 28.95 -5.62 14.07
N LEU A 71 28.64 -4.35 13.79
CA LEU A 71 28.12 -3.91 12.50
C LEU A 71 28.61 -2.51 12.13
N THR A 72 29.12 -2.34 10.92
CA THR A 72 29.46 -1.06 10.31
C THR A 72 28.62 -0.89 9.05
N ILE A 73 27.80 0.16 9.02
CA ILE A 73 26.93 0.52 7.91
C ILE A 73 27.55 1.70 7.16
N VAL A 74 27.58 1.62 5.84
CA VAL A 74 27.94 2.73 4.95
C VAL A 74 26.74 3.07 4.10
N GLU A 75 26.15 4.23 4.34
CA GLU A 75 25.03 4.78 3.55
C GLU A 75 25.57 5.51 2.32
N ASP A 76 24.76 5.56 1.26
CA ASP A 76 25.07 6.14 -0.06
C ASP A 76 26.55 5.99 -0.45
N ALA A 77 26.99 4.74 -0.56
CA ALA A 77 28.42 4.44 -0.59
C ALA A 77 29.15 5.01 -1.82
N ALA A 78 28.42 5.42 -2.86
CA ALA A 78 28.95 6.20 -3.98
C ALA A 78 29.59 7.54 -3.54
N GLN A 79 29.04 8.21 -2.52
CA GLN A 79 29.61 9.42 -1.91
C GLN A 79 30.90 9.14 -1.14
N HIS A 80 31.14 7.87 -0.81
CA HIS A 80 32.28 7.39 -0.04
C HIS A 80 33.16 6.46 -0.86
N ALA A 81 33.20 6.64 -2.19
CA ALA A 81 34.00 5.82 -3.11
C ALA A 81 35.50 5.78 -2.75
N ASP A 82 36.04 6.88 -2.19
CA ASP A 82 37.43 6.98 -1.75
C ASP A 82 37.75 6.14 -0.51
N LEU A 83 36.72 5.85 0.29
CA LEU A 83 36.75 5.02 1.48
C LEU A 83 36.49 3.54 1.19
N LEU A 84 35.56 3.24 0.28
CA LEU A 84 35.15 1.88 -0.06
C LEU A 84 36.33 0.97 -0.41
N GLN A 85 37.28 1.46 -1.20
CA GLN A 85 38.47 0.68 -1.56
C GLN A 85 39.32 0.29 -0.34
N LYS A 86 39.35 1.13 0.70
CA LYS A 86 40.09 0.86 1.94
C LYS A 86 39.29 -0.08 2.84
N LEU A 87 37.98 0.18 2.99
CA LEU A 87 37.05 -0.62 3.79
C LEU A 87 37.03 -2.09 3.35
N LEU A 88 37.06 -2.34 2.05
CA LEU A 88 36.94 -3.71 1.52
C LEU A 88 38.20 -4.57 1.67
N ASN A 89 39.31 -4.01 2.18
CA ASN A 89 40.44 -4.81 2.66
C ASN A 89 40.36 -5.10 4.16
N VAL A 90 39.51 -4.39 4.90
CA VAL A 90 39.38 -4.53 6.36
C VAL A 90 38.89 -5.92 6.78
N PRO A 91 37.90 -6.55 6.12
CA PRO A 91 37.47 -7.91 6.47
C PRO A 91 38.60 -8.95 6.35
N ASP A 92 39.47 -8.81 5.34
CA ASP A 92 40.62 -9.71 5.13
C ASP A 92 41.74 -9.44 6.15
N GLU A 93 42.04 -8.16 6.41
CA GLU A 93 43.13 -7.74 7.29
C GLU A 93 42.77 -7.83 8.78
N GLN A 94 41.47 -7.84 9.11
CA GLN A 94 40.89 -7.80 10.46
C GLN A 94 41.52 -6.73 11.37
N SER A 95 42.12 -5.71 10.77
CA SER A 95 42.86 -4.66 11.47
C SER A 95 43.07 -3.45 10.57
N VAL A 96 43.18 -2.27 11.18
CA VAL A 96 43.43 -1.00 10.49
C VAL A 96 44.53 -0.21 11.19
N LYS A 97 45.28 0.60 10.43
CA LYS A 97 46.37 1.41 10.97
C LYS A 97 45.88 2.78 11.43
N LEU A 98 45.96 3.03 12.74
CA LEU A 98 45.69 4.34 13.34
C LEU A 98 46.87 5.31 13.13
N ASP A 99 48.11 4.82 13.14
CA ASP A 99 49.31 5.61 12.82
C ASP A 99 50.53 4.70 12.55
N LYS A 100 51.72 5.27 12.30
CA LYS A 100 52.99 4.56 12.20
C LYS A 100 53.22 3.69 13.44
N GLY A 101 52.96 2.39 13.30
CA GLY A 101 53.17 1.38 14.33
C GLY A 101 52.01 1.22 15.33
N ILE A 102 50.85 1.83 15.07
CA ILE A 102 49.64 1.65 15.88
C ILE A 102 48.54 1.07 15.00
N GLY A 103 48.06 -0.12 15.36
CA GLY A 103 46.92 -0.79 14.74
C GLY A 103 45.72 -0.87 15.69
N MET A 104 44.54 -1.04 15.11
CA MET A 104 43.29 -1.38 15.80
C MET A 104 42.77 -2.65 15.14
N ASP A 105 42.47 -3.67 15.94
CA ASP A 105 41.81 -4.87 15.45
C ASP A 105 40.34 -4.55 15.15
N VAL A 106 39.82 -5.07 14.04
CA VAL A 106 38.46 -4.83 13.56
C VAL A 106 37.75 -6.17 13.44
N ASP A 107 36.64 -6.29 14.14
CA ASP A 107 35.72 -7.43 14.14
C ASP A 107 34.31 -6.90 13.93
N SER A 108 33.99 -6.51 12.69
CA SER A 108 32.71 -5.88 12.35
C SER A 108 32.22 -6.43 11.02
N GLN A 109 30.93 -6.76 10.94
CA GLN A 109 30.27 -7.02 9.68
C GLN A 109 30.10 -5.70 8.94
N LEU A 110 30.54 -5.64 7.68
CA LEU A 110 30.30 -4.47 6.84
C LEU A 110 28.97 -4.64 6.09
N LEU A 111 28.12 -3.62 6.13
CA LEU A 111 26.92 -3.48 5.32
C LEU A 111 27.05 -2.20 4.50
N ILE A 112 26.97 -2.32 3.18
CA ILE A 112 27.16 -1.21 2.25
C ILE A 112 25.84 -1.01 1.50
N ILE A 113 25.26 0.18 1.64
CA ILE A 113 24.00 0.57 1.02
C ILE A 113 24.33 1.64 -0.03
N SER A 114 23.82 1.47 -1.24
CA SER A 114 24.08 2.42 -2.32
C SER A 114 23.04 2.29 -3.42
N ASN A 115 22.86 3.38 -4.16
CA ASN A 115 22.10 3.40 -5.39
C ASN A 115 22.87 2.70 -6.54
N PRO A 116 22.21 2.43 -7.69
CA PRO A 116 22.84 1.77 -8.85
C PRO A 116 24.06 2.52 -9.43
N ASP A 117 24.25 3.79 -9.10
CA ASP A 117 25.38 4.61 -9.55
C ASP A 117 26.74 4.09 -9.04
N LEU A 118 26.80 3.48 -7.85
CA LEU A 118 28.00 2.81 -7.37
C LEU A 118 28.42 1.67 -8.30
N GLU A 119 27.47 0.94 -8.86
CA GLU A 119 27.77 -0.14 -9.79
C GLU A 119 28.42 0.41 -11.07
N ALA A 120 27.94 1.54 -11.58
CA ALA A 120 28.55 2.23 -12.71
C ALA A 120 30.00 2.67 -12.38
N GLN A 121 30.24 3.19 -11.17
CA GLN A 121 31.58 3.55 -10.71
C GLN A 121 32.50 2.33 -10.61
N LEU A 122 32.01 1.22 -10.03
CA LEU A 122 32.74 -0.03 -9.95
C LEU A 122 33.07 -0.56 -11.35
N ASN A 123 32.15 -0.44 -12.31
CA ASN A 123 32.29 -0.97 -13.67
C ASN A 123 33.04 -0.06 -14.66
N GLN A 124 33.42 1.17 -14.28
CA GLN A 124 34.11 2.13 -15.15
C GLN A 124 35.42 1.60 -15.81
N HIS A 125 36.01 0.53 -15.28
CA HIS A 125 37.24 -0.07 -15.80
C HIS A 125 37.07 -1.53 -16.28
N ALA A 126 35.84 -2.04 -16.35
CA ALA A 126 35.56 -3.43 -16.70
C ALA A 126 36.09 -3.82 -18.10
N ASP A 127 36.01 -2.92 -19.08
CA ASP A 127 36.43 -3.14 -20.47
C ASP A 127 37.95 -3.13 -20.67
N ARG A 128 38.72 -2.76 -19.63
CA ARG A 128 40.19 -2.75 -19.71
C ARG A 128 40.72 -4.17 -19.54
N ASN A 129 40.60 -5.03 -20.57
CA ASN A 129 41.29 -6.33 -20.78
C ASN A 129 42.19 -6.85 -19.64
N GLY A 130 41.63 -7.15 -18.45
CA GLY A 130 42.35 -7.71 -17.29
C GLY A 130 43.06 -6.71 -16.35
N MET A 131 42.99 -5.41 -16.59
CA MET A 131 43.50 -4.32 -15.73
C MET A 131 42.38 -3.50 -15.09
N ASP A 132 41.28 -4.15 -14.71
CA ASP A 132 40.28 -3.54 -13.85
C ASP A 132 40.80 -3.57 -12.40
N PRO A 133 41.24 -2.43 -11.83
CA PRO A 133 41.76 -2.37 -10.46
C PRO A 133 40.69 -2.73 -9.42
N LEU A 134 39.41 -2.66 -9.78
CA LEU A 134 38.27 -2.96 -8.93
C LEU A 134 37.76 -4.41 -9.12
N LYS A 135 38.39 -5.21 -9.98
CA LYS A 135 37.94 -6.59 -10.24
C LYS A 135 38.01 -7.51 -9.03
N ALA A 136 39.09 -7.40 -8.26
CA ALA A 136 39.22 -8.14 -7.00
C ALA A 136 38.22 -7.64 -5.95
N LEU A 137 37.88 -6.36 -6.01
CA LEU A 137 36.94 -5.67 -5.13
C LEU A 137 35.52 -6.20 -5.32
N LYS A 138 35.02 -6.22 -6.57
CA LYS A 138 33.69 -6.73 -6.91
C LYS A 138 33.48 -8.19 -6.52
N ARG A 139 34.55 -8.99 -6.58
CA ARG A 139 34.52 -10.41 -6.21
C ARG A 139 34.37 -10.69 -4.72
N ARG A 140 34.54 -9.67 -3.87
CA ARG A 140 34.44 -9.77 -2.41
C ARG A 140 33.11 -9.23 -1.87
N LEU A 141 32.25 -8.72 -2.74
CA LEU A 141 30.95 -8.18 -2.37
C LEU A 141 29.88 -9.24 -2.63
N ASP A 142 29.10 -9.57 -1.61
CA ASP A 142 27.84 -10.29 -1.76
C ASP A 142 26.74 -9.27 -2.04
N LYS A 143 26.30 -9.21 -3.31
CA LYS A 143 25.33 -8.22 -3.79
C LYS A 143 23.91 -8.73 -3.59
N HIS A 144 23.09 -7.91 -2.95
CA HIS A 144 21.64 -8.06 -2.91
C HIS A 144 21.03 -6.77 -3.47
N GLN A 145 20.11 -6.90 -4.41
CA GLN A 145 19.43 -5.75 -5.03
C GLN A 145 17.97 -5.77 -4.61
N PHE A 146 17.46 -4.57 -4.34
CA PHE A 146 16.05 -4.33 -4.05
C PHE A 146 15.55 -3.35 -5.12
N GLY A 147 14.49 -3.74 -5.81
CA GLY A 147 13.71 -2.81 -6.63
C GLY A 147 12.79 -1.98 -5.75
N TYR A 148 12.12 -1.00 -6.35
CA TYR A 148 11.00 -0.36 -5.70
C TYR A 148 9.85 -1.34 -5.49
N LEU A 149 9.01 -1.06 -4.48
CA LEU A 149 7.80 -1.83 -4.23
C LEU A 149 6.83 -1.66 -5.40
N THR A 150 6.27 -2.79 -5.84
CA THR A 150 5.27 -2.89 -6.91
C THR A 150 3.90 -3.36 -6.37
N ASN A 151 3.80 -3.50 -5.06
CA ASN A 151 2.63 -3.91 -4.29
C ASN A 151 1.98 -2.69 -3.64
N LEU A 152 0.69 -2.48 -3.87
CA LEU A 152 -0.07 -1.36 -3.32
C LEU A 152 -0.07 -1.40 -1.78
N SER A 153 -0.40 -2.55 -1.19
CA SER A 153 -0.40 -2.79 0.25
C SER A 153 0.93 -2.40 0.90
N LEU A 154 2.06 -2.92 0.41
CA LEU A 154 3.39 -2.67 0.97
C LEU A 154 3.82 -1.21 0.80
N GLU A 155 3.52 -0.58 -0.34
CA GLU A 155 3.84 0.85 -0.54
C GLU A 155 2.98 1.74 0.38
N THR A 156 1.72 1.39 0.57
CA THR A 156 0.81 2.10 1.49
C THR A 156 1.31 1.98 2.93
N GLU A 157 1.68 0.77 3.36
CA GLU A 157 2.28 0.51 4.68
C GLU A 157 3.57 1.34 4.87
N LEU A 158 4.45 1.37 3.86
CA LEU A 158 5.70 2.14 3.89
C LEU A 158 5.44 3.64 4.08
N ILE A 159 4.48 4.20 3.34
CA ILE A 159 4.12 5.62 3.46
C ILE A 159 3.50 5.90 4.83
N ARG A 160 2.58 5.05 5.30
CA ARG A 160 1.97 5.20 6.63
C ARG A 160 3.02 5.15 7.74
N ARG A 161 3.98 4.23 7.65
CA ARG A 161 5.12 4.14 8.57
C ARG A 161 5.96 5.41 8.58
N GLU A 162 6.25 5.98 7.42
CA GLU A 162 7.03 7.22 7.33
C GLU A 162 6.27 8.43 7.92
N LEU A 163 4.95 8.47 7.77
CA LEU A 163 4.11 9.56 8.29
C LEU A 163 3.83 9.45 9.80
N THR A 164 3.64 8.24 10.31
CA THR A 164 3.18 7.99 11.69
C THR A 164 4.30 7.54 12.63
N GLY A 165 5.40 7.01 12.09
CA GLY A 165 6.45 6.35 12.85
C GLY A 165 6.08 4.94 13.33
N GLU A 166 4.96 4.38 12.88
CA GLU A 166 4.55 3.00 13.20
C GLU A 166 5.54 2.00 12.59
N THR A 167 5.95 0.99 13.38
CA THR A 167 6.94 0.00 12.95
C THR A 167 6.40 -1.43 12.93
N GLU A 168 5.15 -1.63 13.33
CA GLU A 168 4.49 -2.92 13.26
C GLU A 168 4.22 -3.27 11.80
N VAL A 169 4.49 -4.53 11.44
CA VAL A 169 4.28 -5.01 10.08
C VAL A 169 2.84 -5.48 9.94
N TRP A 170 2.20 -5.15 8.83
CA TRP A 170 0.83 -5.61 8.58
C TRP A 170 0.79 -7.14 8.40
N GLU A 171 0.07 -7.79 9.31
CA GLU A 171 -0.38 -9.18 9.16
C GLU A 171 -1.87 -9.16 8.82
N ALA A 172 -2.27 -9.93 7.82
CA ALA A 172 -3.66 -10.07 7.35
C ALA A 172 -3.88 -11.49 6.81
N ASP A 173 -5.06 -12.05 7.11
CA ASP A 173 -5.45 -13.41 6.68
C ASP A 173 -6.17 -13.39 5.31
N SER A 174 -6.69 -12.23 4.90
CA SER A 174 -7.31 -11.98 3.59
C SER A 174 -6.86 -10.65 3.00
N TYR A 175 -7.11 -10.46 1.70
CA TYR A 175 -6.86 -9.17 1.07
C TYR A 175 -7.87 -8.10 1.51
N ASP A 176 -9.11 -8.49 1.83
CA ASP A 176 -10.14 -7.56 2.30
C ASP A 176 -9.70 -6.82 3.58
N GLU A 177 -9.01 -7.51 4.50
CA GLU A 177 -8.41 -6.88 5.68
C GLU A 177 -7.29 -5.88 5.33
N LEU A 178 -6.52 -6.15 4.28
CA LEU A 178 -5.52 -5.20 3.78
C LEU A 178 -6.19 -4.01 3.10
N GLU A 179 -7.24 -4.25 2.34
CA GLU A 179 -8.01 -3.23 1.64
C GLU A 179 -8.63 -2.22 2.61
N GLU A 180 -9.20 -2.70 3.73
CA GLU A 180 -9.66 -1.86 4.84
C GLU A 180 -8.52 -0.98 5.37
N ARG A 181 -7.36 -1.57 5.67
CA ARG A 181 -6.18 -0.80 6.13
C ARG A 181 -5.61 0.16 5.09
N ILE A 182 -5.68 -0.16 3.81
CA ILE A 182 -5.21 0.71 2.73
C ILE A 182 -6.10 1.95 2.63
N ARG A 183 -7.41 1.75 2.79
CA ARG A 183 -8.43 2.79 2.73
C ARG A 183 -8.39 3.76 3.91
N GLU A 184 -8.05 3.29 5.11
CA GLU A 184 -8.08 4.06 6.35
C GLU A 184 -7.49 5.49 6.24
N PRO A 185 -8.11 6.49 6.91
CA PRO A 185 -7.53 7.82 7.00
C PRO A 185 -6.28 7.85 7.90
N VAL A 186 -5.46 8.89 7.74
CA VAL A 186 -4.29 9.12 8.58
C VAL A 186 -4.31 10.54 9.13
N THR A 187 -4.34 10.67 10.46
CA THR A 187 -4.22 11.98 11.12
C THR A 187 -2.80 12.24 11.59
N VAL A 188 -2.25 13.40 11.23
CA VAL A 188 -0.89 13.83 11.59
C VAL A 188 -0.95 15.17 12.32
N ALA A 189 -0.30 15.24 13.48
CA ALA A 189 -0.15 16.48 14.23
C ALA A 189 0.97 17.33 13.62
N VAL A 190 0.63 18.49 13.07
CA VAL A 190 1.57 19.43 12.45
C VAL A 190 1.81 20.62 13.37
N LYS A 191 3.06 21.05 13.48
CA LYS A 191 3.41 22.25 14.23
C LYS A 191 3.45 23.47 13.31
N GLU A 192 2.59 24.44 13.58
CA GLU A 192 2.53 25.70 12.83
C GLU A 192 3.69 26.64 13.20
N GLN A 193 3.86 27.71 12.40
CA GLN A 193 4.97 28.66 12.55
C GLN A 193 4.91 29.47 13.85
N ASP A 194 3.72 29.64 14.42
CA ASP A 194 3.49 30.30 15.71
C ASP A 194 3.74 29.36 16.91
N GLY A 195 3.98 28.08 16.64
CA GLY A 195 4.24 27.04 17.62
C GLY A 195 3.01 26.30 18.12
N GLU A 196 1.81 26.62 17.62
CA GLU A 196 0.61 25.83 17.88
C GLU A 196 0.67 24.49 17.13
N THR A 197 -0.02 23.49 17.66
CA THR A 197 -0.13 22.17 17.03
C THR A 197 -1.54 22.03 16.48
N ARG A 198 -1.64 21.67 15.20
CA ARG A 198 -2.89 21.46 14.49
C ARG A 198 -2.89 20.09 13.85
N ASP A 199 -3.98 19.36 14.07
CA ASP A 199 -4.16 18.05 13.44
C ASP A 199 -4.59 18.26 11.98
N ARG A 200 -3.99 17.48 11.10
CA ARG A 200 -4.28 17.44 9.67
C ARG A 200 -4.64 16.00 9.31
N GLU A 201 -5.70 15.83 8.56
CA GLU A 201 -6.20 14.52 8.15
C GLU A 201 -5.85 14.27 6.69
N PHE A 202 -5.22 13.13 6.39
CA PHE A 202 -5.35 12.50 5.08
C PHE A 202 -6.65 11.70 5.10
N ALA A 203 -7.60 12.09 4.26
CA ALA A 203 -8.90 11.43 4.15
C ALA A 203 -8.73 9.95 3.74
N PRO A 204 -9.78 9.13 3.89
CA PRO A 204 -9.74 7.79 3.35
C PRO A 204 -9.35 7.77 1.87
N HIS A 205 -8.61 6.72 1.49
CA HIS A 205 -7.97 6.55 0.18
C HIS A 205 -6.87 7.57 -0.18
N ALA A 206 -6.53 8.55 0.68
CA ALA A 206 -5.54 9.56 0.32
C ALA A 206 -4.10 9.01 0.27
N ILE A 207 -3.75 8.11 1.19
CA ILE A 207 -2.46 7.42 1.17
C ILE A 207 -2.43 6.36 0.08
N GLU A 208 -3.54 5.63 -0.12
CA GLU A 208 -3.71 4.71 -1.25
C GLU A 208 -3.47 5.41 -2.58
N ALA A 209 -3.99 6.62 -2.78
CA ALA A 209 -3.77 7.40 -3.99
C ALA A 209 -2.28 7.67 -4.24
N ALA A 210 -1.54 8.02 -3.19
CA ALA A 210 -0.09 8.24 -3.25
C ALA A 210 0.65 6.94 -3.62
N ALA A 211 0.31 5.86 -2.91
CA ALA A 211 0.93 4.56 -3.05
C ALA A 211 0.67 3.96 -4.44
N LEU A 212 -0.58 3.97 -4.90
CA LEU A 212 -0.98 3.45 -6.19
C LEU A 212 -0.32 4.24 -7.32
N TYR A 213 -0.26 5.57 -7.24
CA TYR A 213 0.42 6.35 -8.27
C TYR A 213 1.92 6.05 -8.31
N ALA A 214 2.57 5.91 -7.15
CA ALA A 214 3.96 5.51 -7.06
C ALA A 214 4.18 4.10 -7.65
N VAL A 215 3.38 3.11 -7.27
CA VAL A 215 3.43 1.73 -7.79
C VAL A 215 3.22 1.72 -9.30
N VAL A 216 2.15 2.34 -9.80
CA VAL A 216 1.85 2.41 -11.23
C VAL A 216 2.97 3.07 -12.01
N SER A 217 3.67 4.07 -11.46
CA SER A 217 4.85 4.68 -12.10
C SER A 217 6.06 3.75 -12.20
N ARG A 218 6.09 2.65 -11.44
CA ARG A 218 7.19 1.67 -11.38
C ARG A 218 6.92 0.42 -12.21
N LEU A 219 5.70 0.25 -12.69
CA LEU A 219 5.32 -0.89 -13.51
C LEU A 219 5.71 -0.65 -14.97
N ASP A 220 6.13 -1.72 -15.62
CA ASP A 220 6.39 -1.76 -17.04
C ASP A 220 5.06 -1.94 -17.80
N GLU A 221 4.84 -1.10 -18.82
CA GLU A 221 3.71 -1.21 -19.74
C GLU A 221 3.99 -2.18 -20.89
N GLU A 222 5.26 -2.52 -21.12
CA GLU A 222 5.63 -3.49 -22.14
C GLU A 222 5.01 -4.86 -21.80
N ASN A 223 4.34 -5.45 -22.79
CA ASN A 223 3.67 -6.76 -22.69
C ASN A 223 2.43 -6.81 -21.78
N LEU A 224 1.82 -5.67 -21.46
CA LEU A 224 0.53 -5.65 -20.79
C LEU A 224 -0.55 -6.33 -21.67
N PRO A 225 -1.28 -7.35 -21.16
CA PRO A 225 -2.34 -8.01 -21.92
C PRO A 225 -3.41 -7.03 -22.42
N ASN A 226 -3.95 -7.28 -23.61
CA ASN A 226 -4.99 -6.43 -24.20
C ASN A 226 -6.20 -6.30 -23.25
N GLY A 227 -6.60 -5.05 -23.00
CA GLY A 227 -7.76 -4.74 -22.16
C GLY A 227 -7.43 -4.48 -20.70
N LEU A 228 -6.18 -4.72 -20.26
CA LEU A 228 -5.70 -4.31 -18.95
C LEU A 228 -5.00 -2.96 -19.02
N ASP A 229 -5.07 -2.21 -17.94
CA ASP A 229 -4.21 -1.06 -17.68
C ASP A 229 -3.17 -1.33 -16.57
N LEU A 230 -2.35 -0.33 -16.25
CA LEU A 230 -1.31 -0.47 -15.22
C LEU A 230 -1.88 -0.55 -13.79
N VAL A 231 -3.08 -0.01 -13.56
CA VAL A 231 -3.77 -0.15 -12.27
C VAL A 231 -4.20 -1.60 -12.10
N ASP A 232 -4.78 -2.22 -13.14
CA ASP A 232 -5.12 -3.65 -13.11
C ASP A 232 -3.89 -4.51 -12.79
N LYS A 233 -2.76 -4.21 -13.43
CA LYS A 233 -1.48 -4.90 -13.15
C LYS A 233 -1.04 -4.70 -11.70
N ALA A 234 -1.15 -3.49 -11.16
CA ALA A 234 -0.82 -3.20 -9.75
C ALA A 234 -1.70 -4.00 -8.79
N LEU A 235 -3.01 -4.05 -9.03
CA LEU A 235 -3.95 -4.82 -8.22
C LEU A 235 -3.66 -6.32 -8.29
N ILE A 236 -3.41 -6.87 -9.48
CA ILE A 236 -3.06 -8.29 -9.63
C ILE A 236 -1.75 -8.63 -8.93
N TYR A 237 -0.76 -7.73 -8.95
CA TYR A 237 0.48 -7.94 -8.22
C TYR A 237 0.29 -7.95 -6.71
N ASP A 238 -0.70 -7.20 -6.23
CA ASP A 238 -1.01 -7.07 -4.81
C ASP A 238 -1.92 -8.18 -4.28
N GLN A 239 -3.14 -8.28 -4.80
CA GLN A 239 -4.14 -9.25 -4.31
C GLN A 239 -4.01 -10.64 -4.96
N GLY A 240 -3.22 -10.77 -6.02
CA GLY A 240 -3.01 -12.04 -6.73
C GLY A 240 -4.10 -12.39 -7.75
N TYR A 241 -5.10 -11.53 -7.95
CA TYR A 241 -6.18 -11.74 -8.92
C TYR A 241 -6.73 -10.40 -9.45
N LEU A 242 -7.53 -10.44 -10.51
CA LEU A 242 -8.36 -9.33 -10.95
C LEU A 242 -9.83 -9.73 -10.85
N GLN A 243 -10.64 -8.85 -10.28
CA GLN A 243 -12.08 -8.99 -10.20
C GLN A 243 -12.74 -7.99 -11.16
N GLU A 244 -13.37 -8.49 -12.22
CA GLU A 244 -14.17 -7.69 -13.16
C GLU A 244 -15.64 -8.07 -13.00
N GLY A 245 -16.37 -7.26 -12.23
CA GLY A 245 -17.76 -7.55 -11.86
C GLY A 245 -17.87 -8.89 -11.15
N ASP A 246 -18.43 -9.89 -11.82
CA ASP A 246 -18.67 -11.24 -11.30
C ASP A 246 -17.68 -12.29 -11.84
N THR A 247 -16.58 -11.84 -12.45
CA THR A 247 -15.54 -12.70 -13.03
C THR A 247 -14.21 -12.45 -12.34
N ARG A 248 -13.69 -13.49 -11.69
CA ARG A 248 -12.36 -13.51 -11.08
C ARG A 248 -11.38 -14.23 -11.99
N ARG A 249 -10.22 -13.62 -12.22
CA ARG A 249 -9.09 -14.21 -12.95
C ARG A 249 -7.85 -14.18 -12.07
N GLU A 250 -7.22 -15.32 -11.85
CA GLU A 250 -6.02 -15.43 -11.02
C GLU A 250 -4.79 -14.89 -11.75
N LYS A 251 -3.77 -14.44 -11.01
CA LYS A 251 -2.50 -13.93 -11.55
C LYS A 251 -1.86 -14.88 -12.56
N ASP A 252 -1.88 -16.18 -12.30
CA ASP A 252 -1.30 -17.22 -13.16
C ASP A 252 -2.03 -17.38 -14.51
N GLU A 253 -3.24 -16.85 -14.65
CA GLU A 253 -3.99 -16.82 -15.92
C GLU A 253 -3.56 -15.67 -16.83
N PHE A 254 -2.76 -14.73 -16.32
CA PHE A 254 -2.19 -13.63 -17.08
C PHE A 254 -0.76 -13.98 -17.49
N ASP A 255 -0.44 -13.75 -18.76
CA ASP A 255 0.90 -13.96 -19.31
C ASP A 255 1.76 -12.72 -19.02
N PHE A 256 2.09 -12.50 -17.74
CA PHE A 256 3.05 -11.48 -17.35
C PHE A 256 4.47 -12.00 -17.59
N ASP A 257 5.27 -11.23 -18.31
CA ASP A 257 6.65 -11.61 -18.59
C ASP A 257 7.48 -11.59 -17.29
N GLY A 258 8.16 -12.70 -16.99
CA GLY A 258 9.10 -12.77 -15.87
C GLY A 258 10.38 -11.96 -16.09
N GLU A 259 10.58 -11.42 -17.30
CA GLU A 259 11.64 -10.47 -17.65
C GLU A 259 11.20 -8.99 -17.57
N ALA A 260 9.98 -8.69 -17.12
CA ALA A 260 9.51 -7.31 -16.96
C ALA A 260 10.40 -6.51 -15.99
N HIS A 261 10.69 -5.25 -16.33
CA HIS A 261 11.54 -4.35 -15.54
C HIS A 261 10.77 -3.64 -14.42
N ASP A 262 9.75 -4.30 -13.87
CA ASP A 262 8.90 -3.78 -12.80
C ASP A 262 9.74 -3.45 -11.55
N GLY A 263 9.62 -2.23 -11.04
CA GLY A 263 10.34 -1.78 -9.85
C GLY A 263 11.78 -1.33 -10.09
N GLU A 264 12.29 -1.30 -11.33
CA GLU A 264 13.65 -0.79 -11.62
C GLU A 264 13.72 0.74 -11.62
N HIS A 265 12.68 1.39 -12.14
CA HIS A 265 12.54 2.85 -12.26
C HIS A 265 11.14 3.27 -11.80
N GLY A 266 10.89 4.58 -11.68
CA GLY A 266 9.61 5.11 -11.23
C GLY A 266 9.76 6.22 -10.20
N ILE A 267 8.63 6.66 -9.64
CA ILE A 267 8.60 7.68 -8.58
C ILE A 267 9.28 7.13 -7.31
N PRO A 268 10.36 7.78 -6.83
CA PRO A 268 11.02 7.40 -5.59
C PRO A 268 10.14 7.69 -4.38
N VAL A 269 10.28 6.87 -3.34
CA VAL A 269 9.56 7.04 -2.06
C VAL A 269 9.77 8.43 -1.45
N THR A 270 10.99 8.99 -1.58
CA THR A 270 11.30 10.32 -1.08
C THR A 270 10.48 11.42 -1.74
N TYR A 271 10.21 11.31 -3.04
CA TYR A 271 9.37 12.27 -3.74
C TYR A 271 7.94 12.25 -3.20
N THR A 272 7.37 11.05 -3.03
CA THR A 272 6.03 10.87 -2.46
C THR A 272 5.97 11.43 -1.04
N ARG A 273 6.92 11.07 -0.18
CA ARG A 273 7.01 11.58 1.19
C ARG A 273 7.09 13.10 1.24
N ASP A 274 7.99 13.69 0.48
CA ASP A 274 8.22 15.14 0.51
C ASP A 274 6.97 15.89 0.02
N THR A 275 6.26 15.33 -0.97
CA THR A 275 4.97 15.86 -1.45
C THR A 275 3.89 15.80 -0.37
N LEU A 276 3.75 14.67 0.33
CA LEU A 276 2.78 14.53 1.43
C LEU A 276 3.11 15.47 2.59
N ALA A 277 4.39 15.63 2.93
CA ALA A 277 4.85 16.55 3.96
C ALA A 277 4.58 18.03 3.60
N GLU A 278 4.75 18.40 2.33
CA GLU A 278 4.39 19.74 1.83
C GLU A 278 2.87 19.97 1.87
N LEU A 279 2.08 18.97 1.49
CA LEU A 279 0.62 19.03 1.59
C LEU A 279 0.15 19.26 3.02
N LEU A 280 0.78 18.63 4.02
CA LEU A 280 0.46 18.86 5.44
C LEU A 280 0.69 20.31 5.88
N GLN A 281 1.67 20.99 5.27
CA GLN A 281 2.04 22.39 5.60
C GLN A 281 1.31 23.43 4.74
N THR A 282 0.63 23.00 3.68
CA THR A 282 -0.03 23.89 2.73
C THR A 282 -1.46 24.21 3.20
N ASP A 283 -1.78 25.51 3.31
CA ASP A 283 -3.15 25.96 3.55
C ASP A 283 -4.02 25.76 2.32
N ARG A 284 -5.26 25.30 2.53
CA ARG A 284 -6.20 24.97 1.46
C ARG A 284 -7.28 26.04 1.36
N ASP A 285 -7.54 26.51 0.14
CA ASP A 285 -8.59 27.49 -0.16
C ASP A 285 -9.96 26.79 -0.30
N ARG A 286 -10.44 26.22 0.82
CA ARG A 286 -11.78 25.65 0.94
C ARG A 286 -12.36 25.99 2.31
N HIS A 287 -13.67 26.16 2.38
CA HIS A 287 -14.36 26.62 3.58
C HIS A 287 -15.69 25.90 3.76
N HIS A 288 -16.01 25.59 5.01
CA HIS A 288 -17.33 25.12 5.44
C HIS A 288 -17.78 25.92 6.67
N ALA A 289 -19.10 26.00 6.89
CA ALA A 289 -19.63 26.80 8.01
C ALA A 289 -19.25 26.19 9.37
N ASP A 290 -19.32 24.87 9.47
CA ASP A 290 -19.22 24.15 10.74
C ASP A 290 -18.08 23.12 10.79
N LEU A 291 -17.48 22.77 9.64
CA LEU A 291 -16.53 21.66 9.51
C LEU A 291 -15.13 22.17 9.16
N PRO A 292 -14.05 21.58 9.72
CA PRO A 292 -12.67 21.97 9.43
C PRO A 292 -12.18 21.38 8.09
N VAL A 293 -12.90 21.65 7.01
CA VAL A 293 -12.60 21.08 5.68
C VAL A 293 -11.23 21.47 5.14
N GLU A 294 -10.70 22.63 5.55
CA GLU A 294 -9.36 23.10 5.19
C GLU A 294 -8.24 22.21 5.76
N ASP A 295 -8.54 21.38 6.77
CA ASP A 295 -7.57 20.53 7.47
C ASP A 295 -7.49 19.12 6.87
N VAL A 296 -8.35 18.84 5.88
CA VAL A 296 -8.47 17.54 5.21
C VAL A 296 -7.73 17.54 3.88
N VAL A 297 -6.85 16.57 3.67
CA VAL A 297 -6.17 16.28 2.42
C VAL A 297 -6.91 15.15 1.70
N MET A 298 -7.49 15.46 0.54
CA MET A 298 -8.26 14.49 -0.25
C MET A 298 -7.35 13.69 -1.19
N PRO A 299 -7.76 12.49 -1.64
CA PRO A 299 -7.01 11.69 -2.63
C PRO A 299 -6.61 12.49 -3.88
N ARG A 300 -7.53 13.31 -4.41
CA ARG A 300 -7.25 14.17 -5.56
C ARG A 300 -6.19 15.25 -5.29
N ASP A 301 -6.10 15.75 -4.05
CA ASP A 301 -5.10 16.77 -3.70
C ASP A 301 -3.70 16.16 -3.76
N VAL A 302 -3.58 14.92 -3.25
CA VAL A 302 -2.35 14.12 -3.30
C VAL A 302 -1.93 13.86 -4.76
N LEU A 303 -2.84 13.33 -5.58
CA LEU A 303 -2.55 13.01 -6.97
C LEU A 303 -2.18 14.26 -7.78
N ASN A 304 -2.89 15.37 -7.59
CA ASN A 304 -2.59 16.62 -8.27
C ASN A 304 -1.22 17.17 -7.86
N ALA A 305 -0.92 17.22 -6.56
CA ALA A 305 0.38 17.69 -6.08
C ALA A 305 1.53 16.82 -6.60
N MET A 306 1.36 15.49 -6.57
CA MET A 306 2.36 14.56 -7.10
C MET A 306 2.57 14.73 -8.60
N ALA A 307 1.54 14.92 -9.41
CA ALA A 307 1.72 15.10 -10.86
C ALA A 307 2.27 16.49 -11.22
N GLU A 308 1.75 17.56 -10.61
CA GLU A 308 2.20 18.92 -10.89
C GLU A 308 3.68 19.12 -10.49
N GLY A 309 4.11 18.50 -9.38
CA GLY A 309 5.50 18.56 -8.91
C GLY A 309 6.51 17.85 -9.81
N LEU A 310 6.09 16.97 -10.74
CA LEU A 310 7.01 16.23 -11.62
C LEU A 310 7.82 17.18 -12.50
N ALA A 311 7.21 18.29 -12.92
CA ALA A 311 7.82 19.27 -13.80
C ALA A 311 9.01 19.99 -13.13
N ASP A 312 8.92 20.22 -11.81
CA ASP A 312 9.91 20.97 -11.03
C ASP A 312 10.94 20.06 -10.35
N ALA A 313 10.64 18.76 -10.21
CA ALA A 313 11.52 17.78 -9.59
C ALA A 313 12.77 17.47 -10.47
N PRO A 314 14.00 17.74 -9.98
CA PRO A 314 15.23 17.53 -10.74
C PRO A 314 15.58 16.05 -10.99
N VAL A 315 14.98 15.14 -10.22
CA VAL A 315 15.24 13.69 -10.28
C VAL A 315 14.70 13.07 -11.57
N PHE A 316 13.64 13.64 -12.17
CA PHE A 316 12.99 13.09 -13.36
C PHE A 316 13.50 13.73 -14.65
N SER A 317 13.82 12.89 -15.63
CA SER A 317 14.05 13.31 -17.01
C SER A 317 12.75 13.75 -17.69
N THR A 318 12.86 14.44 -18.83
CA THR A 318 11.67 14.87 -19.61
C THR A 318 10.83 13.69 -20.11
N GLY A 319 11.46 12.54 -20.37
CA GLY A 319 10.76 11.32 -20.78
C GLY A 319 9.91 10.77 -19.64
N GLU A 320 10.54 10.55 -18.47
CA GLU A 320 9.86 10.05 -17.26
C GLU A 320 8.70 10.96 -16.84
N ARG A 321 8.87 12.29 -16.91
CA ARG A 321 7.77 13.23 -16.60
C ARG A 321 6.55 13.00 -17.49
N SER A 322 6.77 12.94 -18.81
CA SER A 322 5.68 12.73 -19.77
C SER A 322 5.01 11.36 -19.57
N GLU A 323 5.82 10.36 -19.25
CA GLU A 323 5.36 9.00 -18.98
C GLU A 323 4.49 8.94 -17.72
N PHE A 324 4.99 9.45 -16.59
CA PHE A 324 4.26 9.42 -15.31
C PHE A 324 3.03 10.34 -15.32
N GLU A 325 3.06 11.45 -16.06
CA GLU A 325 1.88 12.30 -16.28
C GLU A 325 0.75 11.54 -16.99
N ASN A 326 1.05 10.65 -17.93
CA ASN A 326 0.01 9.85 -18.61
C ASN A 326 -0.58 8.76 -17.72
N ARG A 327 0.18 8.30 -16.72
CA ARG A 327 -0.23 7.23 -15.81
C ARG A 327 -1.19 7.67 -14.71
N ILE A 328 -1.38 8.98 -14.49
CA ILE A 328 -2.27 9.49 -13.42
C ILE A 328 -3.76 9.27 -13.71
N VAL A 329 -4.17 9.23 -14.99
CA VAL A 329 -5.60 9.20 -15.34
C VAL A 329 -6.25 7.88 -14.90
N PRO A 330 -5.69 6.69 -15.20
CA PRO A 330 -6.21 5.43 -14.67
C PRO A 330 -6.29 5.42 -13.13
N VAL A 331 -5.26 5.94 -12.46
CA VAL A 331 -5.21 6.03 -10.99
C VAL A 331 -6.34 6.92 -10.46
N LYS A 332 -6.58 8.09 -11.07
CA LYS A 332 -7.70 8.97 -10.70
C LYS A 332 -9.06 8.29 -10.87
N ASN A 333 -9.24 7.53 -11.95
CA ASN A 333 -10.49 6.82 -12.19
C ASN A 333 -10.70 5.74 -11.13
N TYR A 334 -9.69 4.91 -10.88
CA TYR A 334 -9.76 3.89 -9.82
C TYR A 334 -10.11 4.49 -8.46
N LEU A 335 -9.40 5.55 -8.03
CA LEU A 335 -9.70 6.17 -6.74
C LEU A 335 -11.10 6.80 -6.70
N PHE A 336 -11.56 7.38 -7.81
CA PHE A 336 -12.93 7.88 -7.88
C PHE A 336 -13.95 6.75 -7.73
N ASP A 337 -13.75 5.62 -8.42
CA ASP A 337 -14.63 4.46 -8.34
C ASP A 337 -14.68 3.90 -6.90
N ARG A 338 -13.56 3.92 -6.17
CA ARG A 338 -13.50 3.55 -4.74
C ARG A 338 -14.30 4.51 -3.85
N GLN A 339 -14.12 5.82 -4.05
CA GLN A 339 -14.90 6.84 -3.32
C GLN A 339 -16.40 6.78 -3.66
N GLU A 340 -16.73 6.49 -4.92
CA GLU A 340 -18.11 6.31 -5.38
C GLU A 340 -18.74 5.09 -4.71
N HIS A 341 -18.03 3.96 -4.64
CA HIS A 341 -18.45 2.77 -3.93
C HIS A 341 -18.71 3.04 -2.44
N ASP A 342 -17.79 3.71 -1.74
CA ASP A 342 -17.97 4.10 -0.33
C ASP A 342 -19.26 4.92 -0.11
N VAL A 343 -19.55 5.86 -1.01
CA VAL A 343 -20.74 6.72 -0.91
C VAL A 343 -22.02 5.94 -1.20
N ILE A 344 -22.04 5.10 -2.24
CA ILE A 344 -23.21 4.26 -2.56
C ILE A 344 -23.48 3.29 -1.42
N GLU A 345 -22.45 2.63 -0.90
CA GLU A 345 -22.57 1.67 0.19
C GLU A 345 -22.99 2.31 1.51
N ALA A 346 -22.67 3.59 1.72
CA ALA A 346 -23.18 4.38 2.84
C ALA A 346 -24.67 4.76 2.63
N ILE A 347 -25.06 5.22 1.43
CA ILE A 347 -26.47 5.53 1.10
C ILE A 347 -27.37 4.29 1.26
N MET A 348 -26.88 3.14 0.80
CA MET A 348 -27.63 1.88 0.76
C MET A 348 -27.48 1.03 2.03
N HIS A 349 -26.72 1.51 3.03
CA HIS A 349 -26.39 0.74 4.23
C HIS A 349 -27.62 0.14 4.92
N ASP A 350 -28.66 0.96 5.15
CA ASP A 350 -29.89 0.53 5.81
C ASP A 350 -30.86 -0.25 4.90
N LYS A 351 -30.48 -0.43 3.63
CA LYS A 351 -31.24 -1.13 2.59
C LYS A 351 -30.59 -2.44 2.18
N ARG A 352 -29.43 -2.77 2.77
CA ARG A 352 -28.77 -4.05 2.60
C ARG A 352 -29.69 -5.20 2.98
N VAL A 353 -29.59 -6.27 2.20
CA VAL A 353 -30.34 -7.49 2.43
C VAL A 353 -29.67 -8.25 3.57
N ASP A 354 -30.46 -8.74 4.53
CA ASP A 354 -29.92 -9.56 5.61
C ASP A 354 -29.40 -10.91 5.08
N GLU A 355 -28.38 -11.44 5.77
CA GLU A 355 -27.73 -12.69 5.40
C GLU A 355 -28.69 -13.88 5.30
N GLU A 356 -29.77 -13.91 6.11
CA GLU A 356 -30.78 -14.97 6.08
C GLU A 356 -31.59 -14.92 4.78
N THR A 357 -31.99 -13.73 4.33
CA THR A 357 -32.68 -13.52 3.06
C THR A 357 -31.79 -13.86 1.86
N VAL A 358 -30.48 -13.56 1.93
CA VAL A 358 -29.50 -13.98 0.92
C VAL A 358 -29.36 -15.51 0.87
N ALA A 359 -29.19 -16.14 2.03
CA ALA A 359 -29.08 -17.59 2.15
C ALA A 359 -30.31 -18.29 1.56
N GLU A 360 -31.51 -17.80 1.89
CA GLU A 360 -32.76 -18.35 1.39
C GLU A 360 -32.85 -18.22 -0.15
N TYR A 361 -32.40 -17.11 -0.73
CA TYR A 361 -32.33 -16.98 -2.19
C TYR A 361 -31.40 -18.04 -2.81
N VAL A 362 -30.19 -18.22 -2.26
CA VAL A 362 -29.20 -19.18 -2.75
C VAL A 362 -29.74 -20.62 -2.65
N GLU A 363 -30.39 -20.97 -1.54
CA GLU A 363 -31.06 -22.27 -1.37
C GLU A 363 -32.13 -22.51 -2.43
N HIS A 364 -32.98 -21.51 -2.68
CA HIS A 364 -34.01 -21.58 -3.71
C HIS A 364 -33.44 -21.76 -5.12
N VAL A 365 -32.34 -21.07 -5.45
CA VAL A 365 -31.65 -21.22 -6.73
C VAL A 365 -30.99 -22.60 -6.86
N TYR A 366 -30.40 -23.11 -5.78
CA TYR A 366 -29.81 -24.45 -5.74
C TYR A 366 -30.85 -25.54 -5.94
N ALA A 367 -31.96 -25.50 -5.19
CA ALA A 367 -33.07 -26.43 -5.35
C ALA A 367 -33.71 -26.34 -6.74
N TRP A 368 -33.74 -25.15 -7.34
CA TRP A 368 -34.23 -24.94 -8.70
C TRP A 368 -33.39 -25.63 -9.78
N GLU A 369 -32.06 -25.67 -9.64
CA GLU A 369 -31.18 -26.31 -10.63
C GLU A 369 -30.99 -27.82 -10.38
N THR A 370 -31.00 -28.26 -9.12
CA THR A 370 -30.71 -29.65 -8.73
C THR A 370 -31.95 -30.53 -8.58
N ASP A 371 -33.16 -29.95 -8.63
CA ASP A 371 -34.43 -30.59 -8.27
C ASP A 371 -34.44 -31.14 -6.81
N GLU A 372 -33.57 -30.63 -5.94
CA GLU A 372 -33.52 -31.01 -4.53
C GLU A 372 -34.67 -30.38 -3.71
N PRO A 373 -35.24 -31.12 -2.73
CA PRO A 373 -36.31 -30.61 -1.90
C PRO A 373 -35.83 -29.62 -0.85
N LEU A 374 -36.47 -28.44 -0.76
CA LEU A 374 -36.33 -27.55 0.38
C LEU A 374 -37.22 -28.04 1.54
N TYR A 375 -36.89 -27.62 2.77
CA TYR A 375 -37.69 -27.93 3.95
C TYR A 375 -37.95 -26.66 4.77
N ASN A 376 -39.20 -26.45 5.19
CA ASN A 376 -39.51 -25.35 6.12
C ASN A 376 -39.14 -25.69 7.58
N ASP A 377 -39.30 -24.74 8.50
CA ASP A 377 -39.05 -24.90 9.95
C ASP A 377 -39.79 -26.09 10.61
N ARG A 378 -40.83 -26.61 9.94
CA ARG A 378 -41.64 -27.75 10.40
C ARG A 378 -41.19 -29.08 9.81
N GLY A 379 -40.12 -29.08 9.01
CA GLY A 379 -39.59 -30.23 8.29
C GLY A 379 -40.48 -30.68 7.12
N GLU A 380 -41.37 -29.82 6.63
CA GLU A 380 -42.23 -30.11 5.49
C GLU A 380 -41.51 -29.76 4.19
N ARG A 381 -41.62 -30.63 3.18
CA ARG A 381 -41.03 -30.40 1.85
C ARG A 381 -41.70 -29.21 1.17
N VAL A 382 -40.89 -28.26 0.70
CA VAL A 382 -41.29 -27.07 -0.06
C VAL A 382 -40.60 -27.10 -1.43
N GLU A 383 -41.29 -26.61 -2.46
CA GLU A 383 -40.70 -26.40 -3.79
C GLU A 383 -40.07 -24.99 -3.87
N PRO A 384 -38.99 -24.81 -4.65
CA PRO A 384 -38.37 -23.50 -4.81
C PRO A 384 -39.37 -22.49 -5.35
N ASP A 385 -39.60 -21.41 -4.60
CA ASP A 385 -40.57 -20.36 -4.94
C ASP A 385 -40.05 -19.46 -6.08
N PRO A 386 -40.67 -19.51 -7.28
CA PRO A 386 -40.24 -18.69 -8.42
C PRO A 386 -40.53 -17.20 -8.25
N LEU A 387 -41.55 -16.83 -7.48
CA LEU A 387 -41.86 -15.43 -7.19
C LEU A 387 -40.80 -14.85 -6.25
N LYS A 388 -40.41 -15.60 -5.22
CA LYS A 388 -39.40 -15.16 -4.26
C LYS A 388 -38.05 -14.92 -4.91
N MET A 389 -37.58 -15.86 -5.74
CA MET A 389 -36.34 -15.66 -6.50
C MET A 389 -36.44 -14.45 -7.44
N LYS A 390 -37.57 -14.29 -8.15
CA LYS A 390 -37.78 -13.15 -9.05
C LYS A 390 -37.72 -11.80 -8.33
N LEU A 391 -38.41 -11.68 -7.19
CA LEU A 391 -38.44 -10.42 -6.43
C LEU A 391 -37.04 -10.08 -5.92
N PHE A 392 -36.33 -11.07 -5.40
CA PHE A 392 -34.94 -10.88 -4.98
C PHE A 392 -34.05 -10.42 -6.15
N GLU A 393 -34.16 -11.06 -7.31
CA GLU A 393 -33.37 -10.73 -8.50
C GLU A 393 -33.66 -9.35 -9.12
N ILE A 394 -34.82 -8.76 -8.84
CA ILE A 394 -35.24 -7.45 -9.36
C ILE A 394 -35.04 -6.35 -8.31
N GLU A 395 -35.57 -6.56 -7.11
CA GLU A 395 -35.66 -5.53 -6.06
C GLU A 395 -34.42 -5.49 -5.17
N HIS A 396 -33.79 -6.63 -4.92
CA HIS A 396 -32.63 -6.72 -4.04
C HIS A 396 -31.30 -6.72 -4.80
N LEU A 397 -31.25 -7.39 -5.95
CA LEU A 397 -30.05 -7.42 -6.79
C LEU A 397 -29.96 -6.29 -7.80
N GLY A 398 -31.06 -5.59 -8.09
CA GLY A 398 -31.09 -4.50 -9.07
C GLY A 398 -30.73 -4.89 -10.52
N ARG A 399 -30.40 -6.17 -10.76
CA ARG A 399 -29.72 -6.63 -11.98
C ARG A 399 -30.68 -6.97 -13.12
N PHE A 400 -31.94 -7.21 -12.79
CA PHE A 400 -32.97 -7.59 -13.75
C PHE A 400 -34.21 -6.73 -13.58
N SER A 401 -34.99 -6.63 -14.66
CA SER A 401 -36.28 -5.96 -14.71
C SER A 401 -37.42 -6.97 -14.91
N GLU A 402 -38.67 -6.50 -14.83
CA GLU A 402 -39.83 -7.35 -15.16
C GLU A 402 -39.76 -7.94 -16.58
N SER A 403 -39.04 -7.30 -17.51
CA SER A 403 -38.96 -7.72 -18.91
C SER A 403 -38.17 -9.01 -19.13
N GLU A 404 -37.31 -9.37 -18.17
CA GLU A 404 -36.53 -10.62 -18.16
C GLU A 404 -37.30 -11.83 -17.62
N TYR A 405 -38.60 -11.66 -17.32
CA TYR A 405 -39.47 -12.72 -16.86
C TYR A 405 -40.67 -12.91 -17.79
N GLU A 406 -41.23 -14.12 -17.77
CA GLU A 406 -42.58 -14.40 -18.27
C GLU A 406 -43.45 -14.84 -17.07
N GLY A 407 -44.18 -13.89 -16.51
CA GLY A 407 -44.82 -14.06 -15.20
C GLY A 407 -43.75 -14.17 -14.10
N ASN A 408 -43.63 -15.35 -13.49
CA ASN A 408 -42.60 -15.67 -12.49
C ASN A 408 -41.51 -16.62 -13.05
N LEU A 409 -41.54 -16.92 -14.35
CA LEU A 409 -40.56 -17.81 -14.97
C LEU A 409 -39.39 -17.00 -15.53
N PRO A 410 -38.14 -17.34 -15.18
CA PRO A 410 -36.96 -16.63 -15.66
C PRO A 410 -36.74 -16.92 -17.15
N ARG A 411 -36.38 -15.87 -17.91
CA ARG A 411 -35.85 -16.01 -19.28
C ARG A 411 -34.39 -16.48 -19.24
N GLU A 412 -33.80 -16.66 -20.43
CA GLU A 412 -32.46 -17.24 -20.59
C GLU A 412 -31.36 -16.43 -19.89
N SER A 413 -31.44 -15.10 -19.88
CA SER A 413 -30.49 -14.24 -19.16
C SER A 413 -30.42 -14.56 -17.67
N VAL A 414 -31.56 -14.59 -16.99
CA VAL A 414 -31.66 -14.91 -15.55
C VAL A 414 -31.25 -16.35 -15.27
N ARG A 415 -31.62 -17.31 -16.15
CA ARG A 415 -31.22 -18.72 -16.00
C ARG A 415 -29.70 -18.89 -16.10
N ASN A 416 -29.07 -18.18 -17.02
CA ASN A 416 -27.61 -18.22 -17.18
C ASN A 416 -26.93 -17.62 -15.96
N PHE A 417 -27.42 -16.48 -15.47
CA PHE A 417 -26.93 -15.89 -14.22
C PHE A 417 -27.00 -16.88 -13.04
N ARG A 418 -28.17 -17.49 -12.79
CA ARG A 418 -28.33 -18.49 -11.72
C ARG A 418 -27.30 -19.62 -11.84
N ARG A 419 -27.11 -20.18 -13.03
CA ARG A 419 -26.20 -21.32 -13.25
C ARG A 419 -24.72 -20.94 -13.18
N GLU A 420 -24.35 -19.91 -13.91
CA GLU A 420 -22.95 -19.54 -14.13
C GLU A 420 -22.39 -18.71 -12.97
N LYS A 421 -23.23 -17.96 -12.25
CA LYS A 421 -22.78 -17.04 -11.20
C LYS A 421 -23.14 -17.52 -9.80
N VAL A 422 -24.36 -17.98 -9.57
CA VAL A 422 -24.76 -18.47 -8.25
C VAL A 422 -24.30 -19.91 -8.04
N ILE A 423 -24.73 -20.85 -8.90
CA ILE A 423 -24.44 -22.29 -8.74
C ILE A 423 -22.96 -22.62 -8.94
N THR A 424 -22.29 -22.01 -9.89
CA THR A 424 -20.87 -22.31 -10.16
C THR A 424 -19.97 -21.84 -9.01
N SER A 425 -20.25 -20.65 -8.44
CA SER A 425 -19.53 -20.14 -7.27
C SER A 425 -19.76 -21.03 -6.06
N LEU A 426 -21.01 -21.47 -5.84
CA LEU A 426 -21.36 -22.43 -4.80
C LEU A 426 -20.58 -23.74 -4.92
N ASN A 427 -20.56 -24.32 -6.13
CA ASN A 427 -19.86 -25.59 -6.39
C ASN A 427 -18.33 -25.46 -6.25
N ARG A 428 -17.75 -24.32 -6.60
CA ARG A 428 -16.31 -24.07 -6.45
C ARG A 428 -15.92 -24.02 -4.97
N HIS A 429 -16.65 -23.24 -4.18
CA HIS A 429 -16.41 -23.12 -2.75
C HIS A 429 -16.58 -24.47 -2.02
N ALA A 430 -17.62 -25.23 -2.38
CA ALA A 430 -17.84 -26.60 -1.87
C ALA A 430 -16.72 -27.59 -2.24
N TRP A 431 -15.98 -27.35 -3.32
CA TRP A 431 -14.83 -28.17 -3.72
C TRP A 431 -13.54 -27.82 -2.98
N GLU A 432 -13.31 -26.54 -2.70
CA GLU A 432 -12.12 -26.02 -2.01
C GLU A 432 -12.09 -26.43 -0.52
N HIS A 433 -13.25 -26.67 0.09
CA HIS A 433 -13.42 -26.97 1.53
C HIS A 433 -13.67 -28.45 1.86
N ARG A 434 -13.24 -29.39 1.01
CA ARG A 434 -13.52 -30.83 1.22
C ARG A 434 -12.66 -31.47 2.34
N ASP A 435 -13.32 -31.83 3.44
CA ASP A 435 -12.91 -32.93 4.35
C ASP A 435 -13.84 -34.16 4.16
N GLU A 436 -13.38 -35.36 4.59
CA GLU A 436 -13.91 -36.69 4.23
C GLU A 436 -15.39 -37.00 4.56
N ASP A 437 -16.17 -36.10 5.17
CA ASP A 437 -17.60 -36.29 5.55
C ASP A 437 -18.49 -35.11 5.07
N PHE A 438 -18.57 -34.85 3.76
CA PHE A 438 -19.29 -33.69 3.19
C PHE A 438 -20.82 -33.90 3.05
N SER A 439 -21.61 -32.98 3.63
CA SER A 439 -23.06 -32.79 3.43
C SER A 439 -23.33 -31.32 3.05
N VAL A 440 -24.20 -31.06 2.06
CA VAL A 440 -24.55 -29.70 1.60
C VAL A 440 -25.21 -28.87 2.70
N GLN A 441 -25.76 -29.51 3.73
CA GLN A 441 -26.35 -28.85 4.91
C GLN A 441 -25.31 -28.24 5.88
N ASP A 442 -24.02 -28.52 5.67
CA ASP A 442 -22.92 -28.03 6.52
C ASP A 442 -22.07 -26.95 5.82
N VAL A 443 -22.47 -26.51 4.61
CA VAL A 443 -21.83 -25.38 3.91
C VAL A 443 -22.49 -24.10 4.38
N ASP A 444 -21.71 -23.19 4.93
CA ASP A 444 -22.17 -21.83 5.20
C ASP A 444 -22.31 -21.10 3.87
N LEU A 445 -23.53 -21.10 3.31
CA LEU A 445 -23.84 -20.61 1.97
C LEU A 445 -23.59 -19.09 1.85
N THR A 446 -23.52 -18.36 2.97
CA THR A 446 -23.24 -16.93 3.07
C THR A 446 -21.73 -16.62 3.13
N ALA A 447 -20.89 -17.59 3.49
CA ALA A 447 -19.43 -17.42 3.61
C ALA A 447 -18.68 -17.45 2.27
N ILE A 448 -19.41 -17.35 1.15
CA ILE A 448 -18.83 -17.39 -0.21
C ILE A 448 -18.59 -15.95 -0.66
N PRO A 449 -17.33 -15.46 -0.69
CA PRO A 449 -17.04 -14.06 -0.99
C PRO A 449 -17.55 -13.62 -2.37
N VAL A 450 -17.59 -14.56 -3.32
CA VAL A 450 -18.10 -14.34 -4.68
C VAL A 450 -19.62 -14.19 -4.73
N ILE A 451 -20.36 -14.82 -3.81
CA ILE A 451 -21.81 -14.63 -3.71
C ILE A 451 -22.07 -13.29 -3.03
N LYS A 452 -21.34 -12.95 -1.97
CA LYS A 452 -21.42 -11.65 -1.31
C LYS A 452 -21.17 -10.49 -2.28
N SER A 453 -20.08 -10.52 -3.05
CA SER A 453 -19.77 -9.46 -4.02
C SER A 453 -20.75 -9.35 -5.18
N VAL A 454 -21.40 -10.46 -5.58
CA VAL A 454 -22.39 -10.47 -6.67
C VAL A 454 -23.80 -10.11 -6.18
N LEU A 455 -24.08 -10.29 -4.89
CA LEU A 455 -25.40 -10.04 -4.31
C LEU A 455 -25.50 -8.72 -3.53
N GLU A 456 -24.39 -8.09 -3.15
CA GLU A 456 -24.36 -6.86 -2.34
C GLU A 456 -23.83 -5.63 -3.09
N SER A 457 -23.44 -5.72 -4.36
CA SER A 457 -22.97 -4.55 -5.10
C SER A 457 -24.15 -3.65 -5.49
N HIS A 458 -24.28 -2.49 -4.84
CA HIS A 458 -25.25 -1.47 -5.23
C HIS A 458 -24.67 -0.53 -6.30
N ASP A 459 -25.54 -0.03 -7.18
CA ASP A 459 -25.19 1.03 -8.11
C ASP A 459 -26.13 2.26 -8.02
N TRP A 460 -25.89 3.27 -8.84
CA TRP A 460 -26.72 4.47 -8.87
C TRP A 460 -28.16 4.23 -9.35
N ASP A 461 -28.40 3.21 -10.16
CA ASP A 461 -29.77 2.86 -10.56
C ASP A 461 -30.52 2.31 -9.33
N ASP A 462 -29.85 1.58 -8.44
CA ASP A 462 -30.43 1.11 -7.18
C ASP A 462 -30.75 2.25 -6.22
N VAL A 463 -29.86 3.24 -6.11
CA VAL A 463 -30.13 4.47 -5.36
C VAL A 463 -31.35 5.20 -5.92
N GLN A 464 -31.43 5.36 -7.25
CA GLN A 464 -32.57 6.03 -7.91
C GLN A 464 -33.90 5.29 -7.70
N ARG A 465 -33.89 3.96 -7.67
CA ARG A 465 -35.08 3.13 -7.39
C ARG A 465 -35.52 3.22 -5.94
N THR A 466 -34.57 3.35 -5.03
CA THR A 466 -34.81 3.32 -3.59
C THR A 466 -35.29 4.67 -3.07
N PHE A 467 -34.74 5.76 -3.61
CA PHE A 467 -35.03 7.13 -3.21
C PHE A 467 -35.58 7.92 -4.42
N GLU A 468 -36.91 7.92 -4.57
CA GLU A 468 -37.60 8.45 -5.77
C GLU A 468 -37.45 9.98 -5.93
N ASP A 469 -37.36 10.71 -4.82
CA ASP A 469 -37.25 12.17 -4.76
C ASP A 469 -35.79 12.65 -4.53
N PHE A 470 -34.81 11.75 -4.63
CA PHE A 470 -33.39 12.06 -4.51
C PHE A 470 -32.85 12.83 -5.74
N ASP A 471 -32.18 13.97 -5.49
CA ASP A 471 -31.55 14.79 -6.53
C ASP A 471 -30.08 15.11 -6.17
N PRO A 472 -29.09 14.43 -6.79
CA PRO A 472 -27.68 14.64 -6.50
C PRO A 472 -27.20 16.06 -6.85
N ARG A 473 -27.94 16.80 -7.70
CA ARG A 473 -27.61 18.19 -8.04
C ARG A 473 -27.81 19.16 -6.87
N GLN A 474 -28.57 18.74 -5.86
CA GLN A 474 -28.87 19.52 -4.67
C GLN A 474 -28.01 19.10 -3.47
N TRP A 475 -27.11 18.12 -3.62
CA TRP A 475 -26.35 17.55 -2.50
C TRP A 475 -25.52 18.57 -1.71
N ASP A 476 -24.96 19.58 -2.37
CA ASP A 476 -24.14 20.60 -1.69
C ASP A 476 -24.96 21.42 -0.66
N ASP A 477 -26.21 21.72 -0.97
CA ASP A 477 -27.12 22.55 -0.16
C ASP A 477 -28.58 22.07 -0.38
N PRO A 478 -28.96 20.91 0.19
CA PRO A 478 -30.28 20.34 -0.04
C PRO A 478 -31.35 21.19 0.68
N PRO A 479 -32.53 21.42 0.08
CA PRO A 479 -33.60 22.15 0.76
C PRO A 479 -34.09 21.40 1.99
N SER A 480 -34.47 22.14 3.03
CA SER A 480 -34.98 21.54 4.25
C SER A 480 -36.27 20.73 4.05
N GLU A 481 -36.41 19.66 4.83
CA GLU A 481 -37.51 18.69 4.80
C GLU A 481 -37.61 17.95 3.45
N THR A 482 -36.48 17.72 2.77
CA THR A 482 -36.42 16.92 1.53
C THR A 482 -35.81 15.54 1.76
N GLU A 483 -36.14 14.59 0.87
CA GLU A 483 -35.49 13.27 0.87
C GLU A 483 -33.98 13.40 0.67
N THR A 484 -33.53 14.33 -0.18
CA THR A 484 -32.08 14.57 -0.41
C THR A 484 -31.36 15.06 0.85
N GLU A 485 -31.98 15.93 1.65
CA GLU A 485 -31.43 16.34 2.95
C GLU A 485 -31.29 15.15 3.90
N SER A 486 -32.34 14.33 4.01
CA SER A 486 -32.38 13.17 4.91
C SER A 486 -31.35 12.11 4.49
N VAL A 487 -31.29 11.77 3.20
CA VAL A 487 -30.31 10.82 2.64
C VAL A 487 -28.89 11.33 2.87
N LYS A 488 -28.63 12.64 2.70
CA LYS A 488 -27.31 13.22 2.96
C LYS A 488 -26.90 13.09 4.41
N GLU A 489 -27.76 13.45 5.35
CA GLU A 489 -27.47 13.34 6.78
C GLU A 489 -27.16 11.89 7.17
N GLU A 490 -27.99 10.93 6.76
CA GLU A 490 -27.79 9.51 7.01
C GLU A 490 -26.49 8.99 6.37
N THR A 491 -26.22 9.36 5.12
CA THR A 491 -24.99 8.96 4.40
C THR A 491 -23.74 9.43 5.13
N ILE A 492 -23.70 10.69 5.58
CA ILE A 492 -22.56 11.23 6.32
C ILE A 492 -22.40 10.50 7.65
N GLU A 493 -23.49 10.25 8.38
CA GLU A 493 -23.44 9.50 9.65
C GLU A 493 -22.88 8.09 9.43
N THR A 494 -23.35 7.37 8.41
CA THR A 494 -22.85 6.04 8.05
C THR A 494 -21.40 6.05 7.61
N MET A 495 -20.98 7.00 6.78
CA MET A 495 -19.57 7.13 6.38
C MET A 495 -18.65 7.33 7.59
N VAL A 496 -19.12 8.05 8.61
CA VAL A 496 -18.37 8.26 9.85
C VAL A 496 -18.36 7.02 10.73
N SER A 497 -19.47 6.28 10.85
CA SER A 497 -19.57 5.15 11.78
C SER A 497 -19.00 3.85 11.22
N GLU A 498 -19.17 3.58 9.93
CA GLU A 498 -18.84 2.29 9.31
C GLU A 498 -17.60 2.37 8.40
N PHE A 499 -17.22 3.57 7.94
CA PHE A 499 -16.18 3.74 6.93
C PHE A 499 -15.00 4.61 7.41
N ASP A 500 -14.90 4.91 8.70
CA ASP A 500 -13.81 5.68 9.34
C ASP A 500 -13.61 7.11 8.81
N TYR A 501 -14.53 7.65 8.01
CA TYR A 501 -14.42 9.05 7.60
C TYR A 501 -14.58 9.97 8.81
N SER A 502 -13.91 11.12 8.78
CA SER A 502 -14.34 12.26 9.60
C SER A 502 -15.55 12.91 8.94
N GLU A 503 -16.37 13.65 9.70
CA GLU A 503 -17.51 14.38 9.14
C GLU A 503 -17.06 15.35 8.02
N ALA A 504 -15.87 15.94 8.15
CA ALA A 504 -15.30 16.83 7.14
C ALA A 504 -14.86 16.07 5.88
N SER A 505 -14.22 14.91 6.01
CA SER A 505 -13.80 14.12 4.84
C SER A 505 -14.97 13.40 4.17
N ALA A 506 -16.00 12.99 4.92
CA ALA A 506 -17.27 12.47 4.41
C ALA A 506 -18.02 13.53 3.59
N GLU A 507 -18.13 14.76 4.11
CA GLU A 507 -18.77 15.88 3.39
C GLU A 507 -18.01 16.19 2.09
N LEU A 508 -16.68 16.24 2.12
CA LEU A 508 -15.89 16.52 0.92
C LEU A 508 -15.95 15.39 -0.11
N THR A 509 -15.95 14.13 0.33
CA THR A 509 -16.00 12.94 -0.54
C THR A 509 -17.37 12.83 -1.20
N SER A 510 -18.44 12.89 -0.41
CA SER A 510 -19.81 12.81 -0.93
C SER A 510 -20.11 13.93 -1.92
N ARG A 511 -19.73 15.19 -1.63
CA ARG A 511 -19.85 16.30 -2.61
C ARG A 511 -19.07 16.04 -3.88
N HIS A 512 -17.86 15.47 -3.78
CA HIS A 512 -17.06 15.17 -4.95
C HIS A 512 -17.73 14.14 -5.87
N VAL A 513 -18.23 13.05 -5.28
CA VAL A 513 -18.94 11.97 -5.98
C VAL A 513 -20.23 12.52 -6.60
N MET A 514 -21.07 13.17 -5.82
CA MET A 514 -22.36 13.73 -6.27
C MET A 514 -22.17 14.77 -7.39
N GLY A 515 -21.10 15.56 -7.33
CA GLY A 515 -20.72 16.47 -8.41
C GLY A 515 -20.52 15.76 -9.75
N GLN A 516 -19.94 14.56 -9.78
CA GLN A 516 -19.78 13.77 -11.01
C GLN A 516 -21.06 13.07 -11.43
N VAL A 517 -21.78 12.48 -10.47
CA VAL A 517 -23.03 11.73 -10.69
C VAL A 517 -24.13 12.63 -11.24
N SER A 518 -24.18 13.88 -10.78
CA SER A 518 -25.16 14.88 -11.23
C SER A 518 -25.20 15.09 -12.75
N TYR A 519 -24.09 14.84 -13.46
CA TYR A 519 -24.01 14.94 -14.92
C TYR A 519 -24.62 13.74 -15.66
N ARG A 520 -24.79 12.61 -14.97
CA ARG A 520 -25.32 11.35 -15.51
C ARG A 520 -26.73 11.04 -14.99
N TRP A 521 -27.22 11.81 -14.01
CA TRP A 521 -28.55 11.68 -13.42
C TRP A 521 -29.63 12.24 -14.36
N ASP A 522 -30.43 11.38 -14.99
CA ASP A 522 -31.52 11.74 -15.91
C ASP A 522 -32.85 11.03 -15.57
#